data_AF-A0A0K8STV3-F1
#
_entry.id   AF-A0A0K8STV3-F1
#
_cell.length_a   1.000
_cell.length_b   1.000
_cell.length_c   1.000
_cell.angle_alpha   90.00
_cell.angle_beta   90.00
_cell.angle_gamma   90.00
#
_symmetry.space_group_name_H-M   'P 1'
#
loop_
_entity.id
_entity.type
_entity.pdbx_description
1 polymer ?
#
loop_
_entity_poly.entity_id
_entity_poly.type
_entity_poly.pdbx_seq_one_letter_code
_entity_poly.pdbx_strand_id
1 'polypeptide(L)'
;QDLINVLKSDSIHSVNYDGSDHKIVLKGHDLLSHPFAISLYGIHIYWTDWRSNSVLRADKRTGASVTALQRTLTQPFDIQVLHPSRQPKAKINPCGVNNGNCSHLCLLGLNSTRSCACPHLMRLNEDAKTCVDNDVVLLLVRSNEIR
;
A
#
# COMPACT_ATOMS: atom_id res chain seq x y z
N GLN A 1 -10.76 -5.33 2.08
CA GLN A 1 -9.51 -5.21 1.29
C GLN A 1 -8.42 -4.94 2.29
N ASP A 2 -7.86 -6.02 2.78
CA ASP A 2 -7.33 -6.06 4.14
C ASP A 2 -5.96 -5.37 4.19
N LEU A 3 -5.78 -4.43 5.12
CA LEU A 3 -4.50 -3.78 5.40
C LEU A 3 -3.80 -4.59 6.49
N ILE A 4 -2.65 -5.20 6.15
CA ILE A 4 -1.84 -5.96 7.11
C ILE A 4 -0.64 -5.10 7.51
N ASN A 5 -0.53 -4.78 8.80
CA ASN A 5 0.64 -4.11 9.40
C ASN A 5 1.58 -5.17 10.02
N VAL A 6 2.88 -5.07 9.76
CA VAL A 6 3.93 -5.91 10.37
C VAL A 6 4.55 -5.15 11.55
N LEU A 7 4.20 -5.52 12.78
CA LEU A 7 4.84 -5.00 14.00
C LEU A 7 6.04 -5.89 14.36
N LYS A 8 6.99 -5.34 15.14
CA LYS A 8 8.23 -5.97 15.65
C LYS A 8 7.93 -7.08 16.68
N SER A 9 7.16 -8.06 16.27
CA SER A 9 6.79 -9.30 16.92
C SER A 9 6.66 -10.30 15.78
N ASP A 10 7.25 -11.49 15.93
CA ASP A 10 7.22 -12.60 14.97
C ASP A 10 5.79 -13.11 14.74
N SER A 11 4.93 -12.26 14.16
CA SER A 11 3.49 -12.49 14.06
C SER A 11 2.84 -11.73 12.92
N ILE A 12 1.80 -12.33 12.36
CA ILE A 12 0.92 -11.76 11.34
C ILE A 12 -0.47 -11.66 11.95
N HIS A 13 -1.09 -10.49 11.82
CA HIS A 13 -2.38 -10.15 12.39
C HIS A 13 -3.33 -9.66 11.31
N SER A 14 -4.63 -9.79 11.55
CA SER A 14 -5.70 -9.28 10.70
C SER A 14 -6.65 -8.42 11.53
N VAL A 15 -7.14 -7.34 10.95
CA VAL A 15 -8.14 -6.43 11.54
C VAL A 15 -9.10 -5.97 10.44
N ASN A 16 -10.29 -5.52 10.85
CA ASN A 16 -11.15 -4.74 9.99
C ASN A 16 -10.53 -3.36 9.71
N TYR A 17 -11.03 -2.66 8.70
CA TYR A 17 -10.54 -1.32 8.34
C TYR A 17 -10.70 -0.26 9.42
N ASP A 18 -11.70 -0.42 10.29
CA ASP A 18 -11.94 0.43 11.44
C ASP A 18 -11.07 0.03 12.66
N GLY A 19 -10.21 -0.99 12.49
CA GLY A 19 -9.36 -1.54 13.54
C GLY A 19 -10.05 -2.57 14.44
N SER A 20 -11.34 -2.85 14.24
CA SER A 20 -12.07 -3.86 15.01
C SER A 20 -11.70 -5.31 14.60
N ASP A 21 -12.21 -6.29 15.35
CA ASP A 21 -12.05 -7.73 15.06
C ASP A 21 -10.59 -8.18 14.88
N HIS A 22 -9.72 -7.72 15.78
CA HIS A 22 -8.32 -8.09 15.79
C HIS A 22 -8.11 -9.59 16.01
N LYS A 23 -7.43 -10.23 15.06
CA LYS A 23 -7.14 -11.67 15.03
C LYS A 23 -5.66 -11.91 14.82
N ILE A 24 -5.12 -12.87 15.56
CA ILE A 24 -3.77 -13.38 15.36
C ILE A 24 -3.87 -14.50 14.30
N VAL A 25 -3.21 -14.31 13.15
CA VAL A 25 -3.20 -15.30 12.07
C VAL A 25 -2.04 -16.27 12.27
N LEU A 26 -0.84 -15.75 12.53
CA LEU A 26 0.36 -16.55 12.76
C LEU A 26 1.20 -15.87 13.84
N LYS A 27 1.80 -16.63 14.76
CA LYS A 27 2.69 -16.09 15.79
C LYS A 27 3.71 -17.14 16.21
N GLY A 28 4.98 -16.75 16.31
CA GLY A 28 6.06 -17.59 16.82
C GLY A 28 6.40 -18.80 15.94
N HIS A 29 6.18 -18.70 14.63
CA HIS A 29 6.54 -19.75 13.68
C HIS A 29 8.00 -19.58 13.22
N ASP A 30 8.78 -20.67 13.10
CA ASP A 30 10.22 -20.61 12.79
C ASP A 30 10.55 -19.86 11.49
N LEU A 31 9.65 -19.97 10.50
CA LEU A 31 9.76 -19.28 9.21
C LEU A 31 9.19 -17.83 9.22
N LEU A 32 8.72 -17.34 10.35
CA LEU A 32 8.21 -15.98 10.53
C LEU A 32 9.09 -15.25 11.55
N SER A 33 10.31 -14.91 11.15
CA SER A 33 11.36 -14.47 12.08
C SER A 33 11.92 -13.08 11.76
N HIS A 34 11.77 -12.65 10.51
CA HIS A 34 12.02 -11.27 10.09
C HIS A 34 11.19 -10.95 8.84
N PRO A 35 9.84 -10.96 8.95
CA PRO A 35 8.98 -10.60 7.82
C PRO A 35 9.19 -9.14 7.41
N PHE A 36 9.26 -8.87 6.11
CA PHE A 36 9.44 -7.51 5.58
C PHE A 36 8.20 -6.98 4.85
N ALA A 37 7.70 -7.69 3.84
CA ALA A 37 6.52 -7.32 3.08
C ALA A 37 5.51 -8.46 3.01
N ILE A 38 4.23 -8.13 2.81
CA ILE A 38 3.13 -9.10 2.76
C ILE A 38 2.14 -8.76 1.65
N SER A 39 1.62 -9.80 0.99
CA SER A 39 0.60 -9.73 -0.03
C SER A 39 -0.44 -10.83 0.18
N LEU A 40 -1.61 -10.65 -0.43
CA LEU A 40 -2.78 -11.49 -0.23
C LEU A 40 -3.31 -11.96 -1.59
N TYR A 41 -3.67 -13.24 -1.71
CA TYR A 41 -4.43 -13.72 -2.87
C TYR A 41 -5.20 -15.01 -2.58
N GLY A 42 -6.48 -15.03 -2.95
CA GLY A 42 -7.37 -16.16 -2.67
C GLY A 42 -7.49 -16.44 -1.17
N ILE A 43 -7.14 -17.65 -0.77
CA ILE A 43 -7.15 -18.12 0.63
C ILE A 43 -5.80 -17.95 1.34
N HIS A 44 -4.80 -17.37 0.68
CA HIS A 44 -3.42 -17.37 1.19
C HIS A 44 -2.89 -15.95 1.47
N ILE A 45 -2.06 -15.86 2.50
CA ILE A 45 -1.09 -14.78 2.71
C ILE A 45 0.26 -15.20 2.12
N TYR A 46 1.02 -14.23 1.62
CA TYR A 46 2.37 -14.40 1.09
C TYR A 46 3.26 -13.34 1.71
N TRP A 47 4.42 -13.70 2.26
CA TRP A 47 5.33 -12.71 2.82
C TRP A 47 6.78 -12.99 2.46
N THR A 48 7.59 -11.95 2.48
CA THR A 48 9.05 -12.02 2.37
C THR A 48 9.66 -12.08 3.77
N ASP A 49 10.65 -12.95 3.98
CA ASP A 49 11.36 -13.07 5.24
C ASP A 49 12.88 -12.98 5.01
N TRP A 50 13.52 -12.04 5.70
CA TRP A 50 14.95 -11.73 5.53
C TRP A 50 15.89 -12.73 6.19
N ARG A 51 15.47 -13.37 7.29
CA ARG A 51 16.34 -14.33 7.98
C ARG A 51 16.46 -15.62 7.18
N SER A 52 15.35 -16.06 6.61
CA SER A 52 15.29 -17.27 5.78
C SER A 52 15.59 -17.02 4.30
N ASN A 53 15.74 -15.75 3.89
CA ASN A 53 15.83 -15.29 2.50
C ASN A 53 14.79 -16.00 1.64
N SER A 54 13.51 -15.86 1.98
CA SER A 54 12.46 -16.60 1.30
C SER A 54 11.16 -15.85 1.14
N VAL A 55 10.41 -16.25 0.11
CA VAL A 55 8.98 -15.96 -0.06
C VAL A 55 8.20 -17.14 0.48
N LEU A 56 7.34 -16.88 1.44
CA LEU A 56 6.57 -17.86 2.19
C LEU A 56 5.08 -17.65 1.94
N ARG A 57 4.30 -18.69 2.23
CA ARG A 57 2.85 -18.68 2.09
C ARG A 57 2.20 -19.45 3.24
N ALA A 58 1.05 -18.99 3.70
CA ALA A 58 0.20 -19.71 4.65
C ALA A 58 -1.30 -19.43 4.37
N ASP A 59 -2.20 -20.18 5.01
CA ASP A 59 -3.63 -19.86 5.00
C ASP A 59 -3.89 -18.52 5.69
N LYS A 60 -4.65 -17.62 5.05
CA LYS A 60 -4.86 -16.25 5.52
C LYS A 60 -5.71 -16.15 6.80
N ARG A 61 -6.49 -17.19 7.12
CA ARG A 61 -7.43 -17.19 8.24
C ARG A 61 -6.89 -17.99 9.42
N THR A 62 -6.25 -19.12 9.15
CA THR A 62 -5.75 -20.04 10.20
C THR A 62 -4.26 -19.95 10.41
N GLY A 63 -3.49 -19.36 9.48
CA GLY A 63 -2.04 -19.38 9.51
C GLY A 63 -1.41 -20.76 9.26
N ALA A 64 -2.23 -21.78 8.95
CA ALA A 64 -1.77 -23.14 8.75
C ALA A 64 -1.02 -23.31 7.41
N SER A 65 -0.35 -24.45 7.26
CA SER A 65 0.31 -24.87 6.03
C SER A 65 1.35 -23.85 5.54
N VAL A 66 2.20 -23.40 6.46
CA VAL A 66 3.32 -22.52 6.12
C VAL A 66 4.28 -23.27 5.19
N THR A 67 4.51 -22.71 4.00
CA THR A 67 5.42 -23.30 3.00
C THR A 67 6.29 -22.23 2.36
N ALA A 68 7.59 -22.52 2.20
CA ALA A 68 8.48 -21.71 1.39
C ALA A 68 8.18 -21.96 -0.09
N LEU A 69 7.77 -20.90 -0.80
CA LEU A 69 7.53 -20.96 -2.24
C LEU A 69 8.83 -20.76 -3.02
N GLN A 70 9.68 -19.85 -2.56
CA GLN A 70 10.93 -19.53 -3.20
C GLN A 70 11.96 -19.13 -2.14
N ARG A 71 13.17 -19.67 -2.25
CA ARG A 71 14.34 -19.12 -1.55
C ARG A 71 15.10 -18.20 -2.49
N THR A 72 15.51 -17.05 -2.00
CA THR A 72 16.23 -16.03 -2.75
C THR A 72 17.71 -16.05 -2.36
N LEU A 73 18.59 -15.66 -3.30
CA LEU A 73 20.03 -15.56 -3.03
C LEU A 73 20.35 -14.37 -2.11
N THR A 74 19.55 -13.32 -2.21
CA THR A 74 19.66 -12.08 -1.43
C THR A 74 18.38 -11.83 -0.65
N GLN A 75 18.41 -10.87 0.27
CA GLN A 75 17.23 -10.47 1.04
C GLN A 75 16.10 -10.01 0.12
N PRO A 76 14.90 -10.61 0.23
CA PRO A 76 13.74 -10.17 -0.52
C PRO A 76 13.08 -8.97 0.18
N PHE A 77 12.88 -7.88 -0.55
CA PHE A 77 12.18 -6.70 -0.04
C PHE A 77 10.67 -6.85 -0.25
N ASP A 78 10.10 -6.15 -1.23
CA ASP A 78 8.65 -6.13 -1.46
C ASP A 78 8.14 -7.38 -2.20
N ILE A 79 6.84 -7.65 -2.07
CA ILE A 79 6.12 -8.70 -2.78
C ILE A 79 4.74 -8.21 -3.21
N GLN A 80 4.40 -8.42 -4.49
CA GLN A 80 3.08 -8.12 -5.02
C GLN A 80 2.53 -9.29 -5.82
N VAL A 81 1.23 -9.55 -5.69
CA VAL A 81 0.54 -10.51 -6.55
C VAL A 81 0.01 -9.78 -7.78
N LEU A 82 0.50 -10.15 -8.96
CA LEU A 82 0.04 -9.64 -10.23
C LEU A 82 -1.13 -10.49 -10.75
N HIS A 83 -2.36 -10.00 -10.56
CA HIS A 83 -3.55 -10.64 -11.10
C HIS A 83 -4.66 -9.59 -11.30
N PRO A 84 -5.46 -9.62 -12.38
CA PRO A 84 -6.50 -8.61 -12.63
C PRO A 84 -7.51 -8.46 -11.49
N SER A 85 -7.83 -9.53 -10.77
CA SER A 85 -8.75 -9.45 -9.61
C SER A 85 -8.17 -8.73 -8.39
N ARG A 86 -6.86 -8.43 -8.37
CA ARG A 86 -6.24 -7.54 -7.38
C ARG A 86 -6.48 -6.06 -7.67
N GLN A 87 -6.93 -5.74 -8.88
CA GLN A 87 -7.33 -4.40 -9.33
C GLN A 87 -8.77 -4.45 -9.87
N PRO A 88 -9.76 -4.77 -9.02
CA PRO A 88 -11.15 -4.88 -9.46
C PRO A 88 -11.61 -3.55 -10.05
N LYS A 89 -12.34 -3.61 -11.16
CA LYS A 89 -12.95 -2.41 -11.75
C LYS A 89 -13.90 -1.79 -10.73
N ALA A 90 -13.62 -0.55 -10.32
CA ALA A 90 -14.51 0.19 -9.44
C ALA A 90 -15.87 0.35 -10.12
N LYS A 91 -16.97 0.12 -9.39
CA LYS A 91 -18.33 0.39 -9.90
C LYS A 91 -18.48 1.87 -10.26
N ILE A 92 -17.90 2.75 -9.43
CA ILE A 92 -17.85 4.19 -9.62
C ILE A 92 -16.43 4.64 -9.31
N ASN A 93 -15.76 5.25 -10.28
CA ASN A 93 -14.53 6.00 -10.06
C ASN A 93 -14.85 7.48 -10.30
N PRO A 94 -14.95 8.33 -9.26
CA PRO A 94 -15.29 9.74 -9.41
C PRO A 94 -14.23 10.55 -10.19
N CYS A 95 -13.02 10.00 -10.37
CA CYS A 95 -11.97 10.56 -11.22
C CYS A 95 -11.97 9.97 -12.65
N GLY A 96 -12.76 8.94 -12.92
CA GLY A 96 -12.67 8.13 -14.14
C GLY A 96 -13.10 8.87 -15.43
N VAL A 97 -13.93 9.90 -15.31
CA VAL A 97 -14.34 10.74 -16.44
C VAL A 97 -13.67 12.11 -16.30
N ASN A 98 -12.96 12.53 -17.35
CA ASN A 98 -12.28 13.83 -17.42
C ASN A 98 -11.43 14.18 -16.19
N ASN A 99 -10.74 13.19 -15.60
CA ASN A 99 -9.96 13.37 -14.35
C ASN A 99 -10.78 13.98 -13.19
N GLY A 100 -12.08 13.69 -13.13
CA GLY A 100 -13.01 14.32 -12.17
C GLY A 100 -13.20 15.83 -12.40
N ASN A 101 -12.81 16.38 -13.54
CA ASN A 101 -12.66 17.82 -13.82
C ASN A 101 -11.56 18.50 -12.99
N CYS A 102 -10.55 17.76 -12.51
CA CYS A 102 -9.36 18.34 -11.90
C CYS A 102 -8.34 18.69 -12.98
N SER A 103 -7.72 19.86 -12.88
CA SER A 103 -6.67 20.29 -13.80
C SER A 103 -5.40 19.42 -13.73
N HIS A 104 -5.05 18.92 -12.54
CA HIS A 104 -3.82 18.15 -12.30
C HIS A 104 -4.13 16.81 -11.63
N LEU A 105 -4.25 16.79 -10.29
CA LEU A 105 -4.44 15.54 -9.54
C LEU A 105 -5.89 15.40 -9.07
N CYS A 106 -6.48 14.23 -9.31
CA CYS A 106 -7.76 13.83 -8.74
C CYS A 106 -7.54 12.73 -7.70
N LEU A 107 -7.76 13.06 -6.43
CA LEU A 107 -7.54 12.18 -5.30
C LEU A 107 -8.88 11.58 -4.85
N LEU A 108 -8.90 10.26 -4.67
CA LEU A 108 -10.07 9.54 -4.18
C LEU A 108 -10.24 9.77 -2.68
N GLY A 109 -11.47 10.10 -2.28
CA GLY A 109 -11.89 10.16 -0.88
C GLY A 109 -12.72 8.95 -0.46
N LEU A 110 -13.15 8.94 0.80
CA LEU A 110 -14.09 7.94 1.31
C LEU A 110 -15.45 8.07 0.59
N ASN A 111 -16.23 6.98 0.59
CA ASN A 111 -17.60 6.97 0.06
C ASN A 111 -17.74 7.47 -1.39
N SER A 112 -16.79 7.13 -2.27
CA SER A 112 -16.79 7.54 -3.69
C SER A 112 -16.74 9.05 -3.91
N THR A 113 -16.21 9.80 -2.95
CA THR A 113 -15.93 11.24 -3.09
C THR A 113 -14.58 11.46 -3.79
N ARG A 114 -14.33 12.69 -4.25
CA ARG A 114 -13.04 13.10 -4.80
C ARG A 114 -12.67 14.51 -4.40
N SER A 115 -11.39 14.81 -4.39
CA SER A 115 -10.86 16.17 -4.28
C SER A 115 -9.79 16.42 -5.35
N CYS A 116 -9.65 17.66 -5.80
CA CYS A 116 -8.56 18.04 -6.66
C CYS A 116 -7.37 18.49 -5.81
N ALA A 117 -6.17 18.18 -6.26
CA ALA A 117 -4.92 18.59 -5.62
C ALA A 117 -3.92 19.11 -6.65
N CYS A 118 -3.00 19.93 -6.17
CA CYS A 118 -2.00 20.58 -7.02
C CYS A 118 -0.60 20.00 -6.77
N PRO A 119 0.26 19.97 -7.79
CA PRO A 119 1.67 19.66 -7.62
C PRO A 119 2.35 20.58 -6.62
N HIS A 120 3.56 20.19 -6.21
CA HIS A 120 4.40 21.06 -5.39
C HIS A 120 4.62 22.42 -6.09
N LEU A 121 4.68 23.50 -5.30
CA LEU A 121 4.80 24.90 -5.75
C LEU A 121 3.57 25.51 -6.45
N MET A 122 2.45 24.79 -6.51
CA MET A 122 1.17 25.35 -6.97
C MET A 122 0.14 25.36 -5.83
N ARG A 123 -0.93 26.14 -6.00
CA ARG A 123 -2.09 26.15 -5.09
C ARG A 123 -3.39 25.87 -5.83
N LEU A 124 -4.35 25.29 -5.11
CA LEU A 124 -5.69 25.08 -5.65
C LEU A 124 -6.43 26.42 -5.69
N ASN A 125 -7.04 26.71 -6.82
CA ASN A 125 -7.84 27.91 -7.03
C ASN A 125 -9.19 27.82 -6.32
N GLU A 126 -9.92 28.93 -6.24
CA GLU A 126 -11.22 29.04 -5.56
C GLU A 126 -12.30 28.12 -6.16
N ASP A 127 -12.16 27.74 -7.44
CA ASP A 127 -13.05 26.79 -8.11
C ASP A 127 -12.90 25.33 -7.65
N ALA A 128 -11.94 25.07 -6.75
CA ALA A 128 -11.57 23.77 -6.21
C ALA A 128 -11.20 22.70 -7.27
N LYS A 129 -10.74 23.13 -8.46
CA LYS A 129 -10.45 22.28 -9.62
C LYS A 129 -9.18 22.65 -10.35
N THR A 130 -8.93 23.95 -10.51
CA THR A 130 -7.77 24.48 -11.26
C THR A 130 -6.61 24.75 -10.31
N CYS A 131 -5.40 24.45 -10.77
CA CYS A 131 -4.18 24.80 -10.05
C CYS A 131 -3.58 26.04 -10.69
N VAL A 132 -3.14 26.96 -9.83
CA VAL A 132 -2.44 28.17 -10.22
C VAL A 132 -1.06 28.19 -9.56
N ASP A 133 -0.10 28.82 -10.22
CA ASP A 133 1.24 28.98 -9.68
C ASP A 133 1.21 29.81 -8.39
N ASN A 134 2.15 29.54 -7.49
CA ASN A 134 2.38 30.43 -6.35
C ASN A 134 3.14 31.68 -6.84
N ASP A 135 2.65 32.85 -6.45
CA ASP A 135 3.23 34.14 -6.85
C ASP A 135 4.64 34.35 -6.27
N VAL A 136 4.95 33.68 -5.15
CA VAL A 136 6.24 33.76 -4.46
C VAL A 136 6.67 32.35 -4.03
N VAL A 137 7.90 32.00 -4.38
CA VAL A 137 8.56 30.76 -3.94
C VAL A 137 9.93 31.09 -3.36
N LEU A 138 10.37 30.33 -2.36
CA LEU A 138 11.73 30.41 -1.82
C LEU A 138 12.57 29.30 -2.45
N LEU A 139 13.62 29.66 -3.17
CA LEU A 139 14.59 28.72 -3.71
C LEU A 139 15.76 28.56 -2.75
N LEU A 140 16.09 27.32 -2.39
CA LEU A 140 17.23 26.98 -1.56
C LEU A 140 18.26 26.21 -2.39
N VAL A 141 19.43 26.82 -2.58
CA VAL A 141 20.54 26.21 -3.33
C VAL A 141 21.55 25.61 -2.35
N ARG A 142 21.91 24.35 -2.59
CA ARG A 142 22.99 23.63 -1.90
C ARG A 142 23.99 23.10 -2.93
N SER A 143 25.12 22.59 -2.49
CA SER A 143 26.21 22.13 -3.36
C SER A 143 25.82 21.00 -4.33
N ASN A 144 24.73 20.27 -4.06
CA ASN A 144 24.27 19.12 -4.86
C ASN A 144 22.76 19.11 -5.16
N GLU A 145 22.01 20.13 -4.77
CA GLU A 145 20.56 20.18 -4.97
C GLU A 145 20.03 21.63 -4.99
N ILE A 146 18.93 21.82 -5.72
CA ILE A 146 18.07 23.01 -5.63
C ILE A 146 16.73 22.51 -5.11
N ARG A 147 16.24 23.15 -4.05
CA ARG A 147 14.93 22.87 -3.45
C ARG A 147 14.03 24.09 -3.57
#